data_AF-J9DTL4-F1
#
_entry.id   AF-J9DTL4-F1
#
_cell.length_a   1.000
_cell.length_b   1.000
_cell.length_c   1.000
_cell.angle_alpha   90.00
_cell.angle_beta   90.00
_cell.angle_gamma   90.00
#
_symmetry.space_group_name_H-M   'P 1'
#
loop_
_entity.id
_entity.type
_entity.pdbx_description
1 polymer ?
#
loop_
_entity_poly.entity_id
_entity_poly.type
_entity_poly.pdbx_seq_one_letter_code
_entity_poly.pdbx_strand_id
1 'polypeptide(L)'
;MPKRARSRKKQDNSERPLSYAIDGESVYGQVIQPLGGSRFEVNCADSITRIAKVAGRMHKRVWIHKHDFVLVSLRESEPKKGDIIVKYFPPEVKVLRESNLIPANFMYDDLSNDNIEFDNI
;
A
#
# COMPACT_ATOMS: atom_id res chain seq x y z
N MET A 1 11.19 -3.45 35.85
CA MET A 1 11.28 -4.74 35.13
C MET A 1 11.81 -4.49 33.71
N PRO A 2 12.98 -5.00 33.30
CA PRO A 2 13.47 -4.84 31.94
C PRO A 2 12.72 -5.79 31.00
N LYS A 3 12.13 -5.26 29.92
CA LYS A 3 11.49 -6.09 28.89
C LYS A 3 12.59 -6.76 28.05
N ARG A 4 12.62 -8.09 28.04
CA ARG A 4 13.51 -8.91 27.20
C ARG A 4 13.50 -8.39 25.75
N ALA A 5 14.66 -7.97 25.25
CA ALA A 5 14.84 -7.68 23.84
C ALA A 5 14.75 -9.00 23.05
N ARG A 6 13.64 -9.21 22.35
CA ARG A 6 13.55 -10.31 21.37
C ARG A 6 14.56 -10.02 20.27
N SER A 7 15.50 -10.94 20.06
CA SER A 7 16.42 -10.93 18.92
C SER A 7 15.60 -10.78 17.62
N ARG A 8 15.84 -9.69 16.88
CA ARG A 8 15.17 -9.42 15.62
C ARG A 8 15.82 -10.26 14.54
N LYS A 9 15.26 -11.44 14.25
CA LYS A 9 15.63 -12.19 13.05
C LYS A 9 15.31 -11.29 11.84
N LYS A 10 16.32 -10.97 11.04
CA LYS A 10 16.16 -10.22 9.78
C LYS A 10 15.21 -11.07 8.93
N GLN A 11 14.03 -10.54 8.65
CA GLN A 11 13.04 -11.25 7.84
C GLN A 11 13.56 -11.21 6.41
N ASP A 12 14.08 -12.33 5.94
CA ASP A 12 14.40 -12.49 4.52
C ASP A 12 13.08 -12.51 3.76
N ASN A 13 12.90 -11.52 2.90
CA ASN A 13 11.63 -11.24 2.23
C ASN A 13 11.65 -11.70 0.78
N SER A 14 12.72 -12.38 0.36
CA SER A 14 12.97 -12.83 -1.00
C SER A 14 12.12 -14.05 -1.41
N GLU A 15 11.66 -14.87 -0.45
CA GLU A 15 11.03 -16.18 -0.72
C GLU A 15 9.66 -16.36 -0.07
N ARG A 16 9.00 -15.29 0.37
CA ARG A 16 7.67 -15.43 0.99
C ARG A 16 6.58 -15.72 -0.05
N PRO A 17 5.54 -16.50 0.30
CA PRO A 17 4.41 -16.71 -0.59
C PRO A 17 3.65 -15.39 -0.84
N LEU A 18 3.29 -15.17 -2.11
CA LEU A 18 2.50 -14.01 -2.52
C LEU A 18 1.09 -14.11 -1.93
N SER A 19 0.64 -13.04 -1.28
CA SER A 19 -0.76 -12.92 -0.85
C SER A 19 -1.56 -12.28 -1.98
N TYR A 20 -2.76 -12.79 -2.24
CA TYR A 20 -3.65 -12.26 -3.28
C TYR A 20 -4.83 -11.54 -2.64
N ALA A 21 -5.38 -10.57 -3.37
CA ALA A 21 -6.63 -9.93 -3.02
C ALA A 21 -7.79 -10.94 -3.11
N ILE A 22 -8.72 -10.80 -2.17
CA ILE A 22 -9.96 -11.59 -2.08
C ILE A 22 -11.11 -10.63 -2.35
N ASP A 23 -11.95 -10.98 -3.32
CA ASP A 23 -13.09 -10.16 -3.71
C ASP A 23 -14.00 -9.84 -2.51
N GLY A 24 -14.41 -8.58 -2.38
CA GLY A 24 -15.20 -8.08 -1.26
C GLY A 24 -14.46 -7.90 0.08
N GLU A 25 -13.30 -8.53 0.30
CA GLU A 25 -12.56 -8.46 1.57
C GLU A 25 -11.29 -7.61 1.47
N SER A 26 -10.57 -7.67 0.34
CA SER A 26 -9.32 -6.95 0.16
C SER A 26 -9.08 -6.50 -1.29
N VAL A 27 -8.29 -5.45 -1.45
CA VAL A 27 -8.02 -4.84 -2.75
C VAL A 27 -6.55 -4.45 -2.85
N TYR A 28 -5.98 -4.56 -4.06
CA TYR A 28 -4.65 -4.02 -4.35
C TYR A 28 -4.68 -2.49 -4.33
N GLY A 29 -3.58 -1.87 -3.94
CA GLY A 29 -3.45 -0.42 -3.94
C GLY A 29 -2.03 0.07 -4.08
N GLN A 30 -1.89 1.34 -4.44
CA GLN A 30 -0.64 2.08 -4.44
C GLN A 30 -0.73 3.24 -3.45
N VAL A 31 0.31 3.42 -2.65
CA VAL A 31 0.38 4.52 -1.69
C VAL A 31 0.60 5.84 -2.41
N ILE A 32 -0.34 6.78 -2.25
CA ILE A 32 -0.24 8.14 -2.78
C ILE A 32 0.59 9.00 -1.83
N GLN A 33 0.22 9.05 -0.54
CA GLN A 33 0.93 9.89 0.43
C GLN A 33 0.73 9.44 1.88
N PRO A 34 1.71 9.69 2.76
CA PRO A 34 1.55 9.50 4.21
C PRO A 34 0.68 10.61 4.82
N LEU A 35 -0.29 10.22 5.65
CA LEU A 35 -1.18 11.14 6.38
C LEU A 35 -0.80 11.31 7.86
N GLY A 36 0.16 10.52 8.34
CA GLY A 36 0.58 10.51 9.74
C GLY A 36 -0.24 9.55 10.62
N GLY A 37 0.25 9.28 11.83
CA GLY A 37 -0.38 8.31 12.75
C GLY A 37 -0.51 6.89 12.17
N SER A 38 0.46 6.47 11.35
CA SER A 38 0.44 5.21 10.60
C SER A 38 -0.74 5.06 9.63
N ARG A 39 -1.24 6.19 9.10
CA ARG A 39 -2.23 6.24 8.04
C ARG A 39 -1.60 6.72 6.74
N PHE A 40 -2.11 6.19 5.64
CA PHE A 40 -1.69 6.50 4.28
C PHE A 40 -2.92 6.68 3.42
N GLU A 41 -2.82 7.58 2.46
CA GLU A 41 -3.76 7.65 1.35
C GLU A 41 -3.32 6.65 0.29
N VAL A 42 -4.25 5.78 -0.13
CA VAL A 42 -3.99 4.69 -1.06
C VAL A 42 -4.98 4.77 -2.20
N ASN A 43 -4.47 4.78 -3.43
CA ASN A 43 -5.27 4.56 -4.63
C ASN A 43 -5.53 3.06 -4.75
N CYS A 44 -6.78 2.61 -4.75
CA CYS A 44 -7.13 1.19 -4.81
C CYS A 44 -7.59 0.79 -6.22
N ALA A 45 -7.39 -0.49 -6.57
CA ALA A 45 -7.69 -1.05 -7.91
C ALA A 45 -9.17 -1.00 -8.30
N ASP A 46 -10.05 -0.80 -7.32
CA ASP A 46 -11.48 -0.51 -7.48
C ASP A 46 -11.77 0.96 -7.87
N SER A 47 -10.73 1.75 -8.17
CA SER A 47 -10.81 3.19 -8.48
C SER A 47 -11.25 4.07 -7.30
N ILE A 48 -11.19 3.56 -6.07
CA ILE A 48 -11.55 4.31 -4.86
C ILE A 48 -10.26 4.69 -4.12
N THR A 49 -10.12 5.97 -3.74
CA THR A 49 -9.06 6.38 -2.82
C THR A 49 -9.49 6.15 -1.38
N ARG A 50 -8.62 5.51 -0.60
CA ARG A 50 -8.92 5.09 0.79
C ARG A 50 -7.87 5.59 1.75
N ILE A 51 -8.31 5.92 2.96
CA ILE A 51 -7.43 6.17 4.10
C ILE A 51 -7.15 4.82 4.77
N ALA A 52 -5.97 4.27 4.51
CA ALA A 52 -5.57 2.97 5.01
C ALA A 52 -4.63 3.09 6.21
N LYS A 53 -4.92 2.37 7.29
CA LYS A 53 -4.07 2.31 8.49
C LYS A 53 -3.16 1.09 8.45
N VAL A 54 -1.90 1.22 8.83
CA VAL A 54 -1.00 0.06 8.92
C VAL A 54 -1.49 -0.92 10.00
N ALA A 55 -1.73 -2.17 9.60
CA ALA A 55 -2.16 -3.21 10.53
C ALA A 55 -1.12 -3.40 11.65
N GLY A 56 -1.59 -3.69 12.86
CA GLY A 56 -0.72 -3.82 14.04
C GLY A 56 0.41 -4.85 13.86
N ARG A 57 0.17 -5.90 13.05
CA ARG A 57 1.17 -6.91 12.69
C ARG A 57 2.33 -6.34 11.87
N MET A 58 2.09 -5.33 11.04
CA MET A 58 3.12 -4.67 10.20
C MET A 58 3.83 -3.54 10.94
N HIS A 59 3.18 -2.92 11.92
CA HIS A 59 3.70 -1.74 12.60
C HIS A 59 5.09 -1.99 13.19
N LYS A 60 6.05 -1.11 12.88
CA LYS A 60 7.48 -1.19 13.23
C LYS A 60 8.27 -2.36 12.61
N ARG A 61 7.63 -3.21 11.79
CA ARG A 61 8.29 -4.33 11.08
C ARG A 61 8.59 -3.98 9.63
N VAL A 62 7.64 -3.33 8.97
CA VAL A 62 7.72 -2.98 7.55
C VAL A 62 7.58 -1.47 7.42
N TRP A 63 8.48 -0.88 6.63
CA TRP A 63 8.44 0.53 6.27
C TRP A 63 7.68 0.70 4.97
N ILE A 64 6.71 1.61 4.98
CA ILE A 64 5.87 1.96 3.84
C ILE A 64 6.16 3.41 3.49
N HIS A 65 6.44 3.64 2.21
CA HIS A 65 6.73 4.92 1.61
C HIS A 65 5.72 5.23 0.50
N LYS A 66 5.78 6.46 -0.01
CA LYS A 66 5.06 6.86 -1.21
C LYS A 66 5.43 5.93 -2.37
N HIS A 67 4.47 5.65 -3.25
CA HIS A 67 4.60 4.78 -4.43
C HIS A 67 4.76 3.28 -4.16
N ASP A 68 4.78 2.84 -2.90
CA ASP A 68 4.75 1.41 -2.57
C ASP A 68 3.41 0.77 -2.96
N PHE A 69 3.48 -0.48 -3.44
CA PHE A 69 2.30 -1.30 -3.67
C PHE A 69 1.92 -2.05 -2.40
N VAL A 70 0.62 -2.11 -2.11
CA VAL A 70 0.08 -2.66 -0.87
C VAL A 70 -1.19 -3.47 -1.12
N LEU A 71 -1.51 -4.36 -0.17
CA LEU A 71 -2.81 -5.00 -0.05
C LEU A 71 -3.59 -4.34 1.08
N VAL A 72 -4.80 -3.87 0.78
CA VAL A 72 -5.68 -3.17 1.70
C VAL A 72 -6.87 -4.06 2.03
N SER A 73 -7.08 -4.34 3.32
CA SER A 73 -8.33 -4.91 3.83
C SER A 73 -9.43 -3.88 3.74
N LEU A 74 -10.57 -4.26 3.20
CA LEU A 74 -11.78 -3.47 3.18
C LEU A 74 -12.49 -3.55 4.53
N ARG A 75 -13.27 -2.52 4.85
CA ARG A 75 -14.23 -2.52 5.96
C ARG A 75 -15.63 -2.42 5.39
N GLU A 76 -16.50 -3.34 5.79
CA GLU A 76 -17.89 -3.38 5.31
C GLU A 76 -18.64 -2.08 5.62
N SER A 77 -18.44 -1.50 6.81
CA SER A 77 -19.18 -0.29 7.23
C SER A 77 -18.59 1.03 6.70
N GLU A 78 -17.31 1.04 6.30
CA GLU A 78 -16.59 2.27 5.95
C GLU A 78 -15.79 2.09 4.64
N PRO A 79 -16.43 2.23 3.46
CA PRO A 79 -15.79 1.98 2.16
C PRO A 79 -14.76 3.04 1.73
N LYS A 80 -14.49 4.06 2.56
CA LYS A 80 -13.38 5.01 2.32
C LYS A 80 -12.18 4.74 3.22
N LYS A 81 -12.26 3.69 4.05
CA LYS A 81 -11.22 3.32 5.00
C LYS A 81 -10.84 1.86 4.82
N GLY A 82 -9.65 1.53 5.30
CA GLY A 82 -9.15 0.16 5.28
C GLY A 82 -7.91 0.01 6.15
N ASP A 83 -7.35 -1.19 6.12
CA ASP A 83 -6.12 -1.52 6.85
C ASP A 83 -5.10 -2.14 5.89
N ILE A 84 -3.86 -1.65 5.91
CA ILE A 84 -2.75 -2.20 5.11
C ILE A 84 -2.27 -3.48 5.78
N ILE A 85 -2.40 -4.62 5.08
CA ILE A 85 -2.04 -5.94 5.60
C ILE A 85 -0.68 -6.41 5.06
N VAL A 86 -0.38 -6.05 3.81
CA VAL A 86 0.86 -6.47 3.11
C VAL A 86 1.40 -5.28 2.31
N LYS A 87 2.72 -5.09 2.34
CA LYS A 87 3.47 -4.30 1.36
C LYS A 87 4.08 -5.27 0.37
N TYR A 88 3.93 -5.03 -0.93
CA TYR A 88 4.59 -5.81 -1.97
C TYR A 88 5.96 -5.22 -2.31
N PHE A 89 6.94 -6.10 -2.53
CA PHE A 89 8.29 -5.74 -2.97
C PHE A 89 8.36 -5.76 -4.51
N PRO A 90 9.36 -5.11 -5.12
CA PRO A 90 9.50 -5.06 -6.57
C PRO A 90 9.35 -6.40 -7.32
N PRO A 91 9.92 -7.54 -6.88
CA PRO A 91 9.73 -8.81 -7.57
C PRO A 91 8.27 -9.30 -7.51
N GLU A 92 7.59 -9.10 -6.39
CA GLU A 92 6.19 -9.49 -6.21
C GLU A 92 5.25 -8.64 -7.07
N VAL A 93 5.52 -7.33 -7.16
CA VAL A 93 4.78 -6.41 -8.03
C VAL A 93 4.90 -6.83 -9.50
N LYS A 94 6.09 -7.29 -9.92
CA LYS A 94 6.28 -7.80 -11.28
C LYS A 94 5.37 -9.00 -11.57
N VAL A 95 5.31 -9.97 -10.65
CA VAL A 95 4.41 -11.13 -10.76
C VAL A 95 2.93 -10.71 -10.81
N LEU A 96 2.51 -9.76 -9.98
CA LEU A 96 1.14 -9.26 -9.97
C LEU A 96 0.76 -8.57 -11.29
N ARG A 97 1.69 -7.83 -11.91
CA ARG A 97 1.50 -7.21 -13.22
C ARG A 97 1.45 -8.22 -14.34
N GLU A 98 2.36 -9.20 -14.35
CA GLU A 98 2.38 -10.29 -15.34
C GLU A 98 1.10 -11.13 -15.27
N SER A 99 0.50 -11.23 -14.09
CA SER A 99 -0.79 -11.92 -13.87
C SER A 99 -2.03 -11.07 -14.20
N ASN A 100 -1.86 -9.83 -14.69
CA ASN A 100 -2.95 -8.87 -14.95
C ASN A 100 -3.84 -8.55 -13.73
N LEU A 101 -3.35 -8.76 -12.51
CA LEU A 101 -4.10 -8.46 -11.27
C LEU A 101 -4.03 -6.97 -10.90
N ILE A 102 -2.99 -6.28 -11.37
CA ILE A 102 -2.84 -4.84 -11.23
C ILE A 102 -2.67 -4.27 -12.65
N PRO A 103 -3.58 -3.41 -13.13
CA PRO A 103 -3.49 -2.84 -14.47
C PRO A 103 -2.21 -2.00 -14.64
N ALA A 104 -1.63 -1.98 -15.85
CA ALA A 104 -0.42 -1.21 -16.13
C ALA A 104 -0.60 0.30 -15.84
N ASN A 105 -1.80 0.82 -16.10
CA ASN A 105 -2.16 2.23 -15.88
C ASN A 105 -2.51 2.54 -14.41
N PHE A 106 -2.36 1.58 -13.50
CA PHE A 106 -2.69 1.75 -12.08
C PHE A 106 -1.64 2.56 -11.31
N MET A 107 -0.54 2.94 -11.97
CA MET A 107 0.50 3.75 -11.35
C MET A 107 0.06 5.21 -11.33
N TYR A 108 -0.03 5.77 -10.12
CA TYR A 108 -0.05 7.21 -9.93
C TYR A 108 1.32 7.75 -10.30
N ASP A 109 1.36 8.58 -11.35
CA ASP A 109 2.54 9.34 -11.71
C ASP A 109 2.41 10.75 -11.12
N ASP A 110 3.43 11.17 -10.37
CA ASP A 110 3.45 12.47 -9.69
C ASP A 110 3.47 13.65 -10.69
N LEU A 111 3.68 13.37 -11.98
CA LEU A 111 3.89 14.36 -13.05
C LEU A 111 2.63 15.13 -13.50
N SER A 112 1.47 14.92 -12.89
CA SER A 112 0.20 15.48 -13.37
C SER A 112 -0.26 16.79 -12.68
N ASN A 113 0.49 17.34 -11.72
CA ASN A 113 0.01 18.51 -10.94
C ASN A 113 0.94 19.74 -10.87
N ASP A 114 2.05 19.82 -11.61
CA ASP A 114 2.97 20.98 -11.55
C ASP A 114 2.93 21.89 -12.81
N ASN A 115 1.87 21.86 -13.63
CA ASN A 115 1.73 22.77 -14.80
C ASN A 115 0.41 23.55 -14.80
N ILE A 116 0.17 24.37 -13.77
CA ILE A 116 -0.69 25.55 -13.90
C ILE A 116 0.08 26.73 -13.31
N GLU A 117 1.06 27.23 -14.05
CA GLU A 117 1.54 28.60 -13.87
C GLU A 117 0.96 29.48 -14.97
N PHE A 118 0.33 30.56 -14.51
CA PHE A 118 -0.42 31.55 -15.25
C PHE A 118 0.54 32.52 -15.93
N ASP A 119 0.62 32.50 -17.25
CA ASP A 119 1.10 33.66 -18.01
C ASP A 119 -0.07 34.28 -18.80
N ASN A 120 -0.85 35.08 -18.06
CA ASN A 120 -1.62 36.19 -18.62
C ASN A 120 -1.28 37.43 -17.78
N ILE A 121 -0.18 38.10 -18.15
CA ILE A 121 0.01 39.56 -18.10
C ILE A 121 1.16 39.95 -19.02
#